data_AF-A0A7J5X0J3-F1
#
_entry.id   AF-A0A7J5X0J3-F1
#
_cell.length_a   1.000
_cell.length_b   1.000
_cell.length_c   1.000
_cell.angle_alpha   90.00
_cell.angle_beta   90.00
_cell.angle_gamma   90.00
#
_symmetry.space_group_name_H-M   'P 1'
#
loop_
_entity.id
_entity.type
_entity.pdbx_description
1 polymer ?
#
loop_
_entity_poly.entity_id
_entity_poly.type
_entity_poly.pdbx_seq_one_letter_code
_entity_poly.pdbx_strand_id
1 'polypeptide(L)'
;MPQLRLDGVHPPQIQAVRPDADLITISIGANDADWGNLSRWCIAPIEGMDSRCRTNPFYVNGVNHGLRALEAAINSSLEAVRGRAPDAAIAVVGQGGYFGDRGCYPANPASDADISFIRNSFIGRYNTILEKVSERHGAIFVDIQNQVVGHDACSRDKWFEGFVPTSVYLGFHQNLKGNQAMARLIARVLPENLRTSR
;
A
#
# COMPACT_ATOMS: atom_id res chain seq x y z
N MET A 1 -10.87 -6.27 -15.20
CA MET A 1 -10.98 -5.42 -16.40
C MET A 1 -9.62 -5.20 -17.03
N PRO A 2 -9.53 -4.95 -18.34
CA PRO A 2 -8.29 -4.48 -18.97
C PRO A 2 -7.82 -3.16 -18.34
N GLN A 3 -6.52 -2.95 -18.28
CA GLN A 3 -5.93 -1.72 -17.76
C GLN A 3 -5.42 -0.85 -18.90
N LEU A 4 -5.88 0.41 -18.94
CA LEU A 4 -5.32 1.41 -19.85
C LEU A 4 -4.05 2.00 -19.23
N ARG A 5 -2.98 2.03 -20.01
CA ARG A 5 -1.68 2.60 -19.66
C ARG A 5 -1.20 3.48 -20.82
N LEU A 6 -0.15 4.27 -20.59
CA LEU A 6 0.47 5.08 -21.65
C LEU A 6 1.05 4.23 -22.78
N ASP A 7 1.42 2.98 -22.49
CA ASP A 7 1.96 2.00 -23.44
C ASP A 7 0.87 1.08 -24.05
N GLY A 8 -0.41 1.28 -23.75
CA GLY A 8 -1.53 0.60 -24.41
C GLY A 8 -2.54 -0.05 -23.46
N VAL A 9 -3.33 -0.99 -24.01
CA VAL A 9 -4.34 -1.75 -23.28
C VAL A 9 -3.73 -3.07 -22.83
N HIS A 10 -3.65 -3.27 -21.52
CA HIS A 10 -3.20 -4.53 -20.92
C HIS A 10 -4.41 -5.39 -20.54
N PRO A 11 -4.39 -6.71 -20.74
CA PRO A 11 -5.48 -7.59 -20.34
C PRO A 11 -5.68 -7.58 -18.81
N PRO A 12 -6.84 -8.07 -18.32
CA PRO A 12 -7.04 -8.27 -16.88
C PRO A 12 -5.91 -9.12 -16.27
N GLN A 13 -5.28 -8.63 -15.20
CA GLN A 13 -4.12 -9.27 -14.56
C GLN A 13 -4.40 -10.72 -14.13
N ILE A 14 -5.64 -11.04 -13.76
CA ILE A 14 -6.07 -12.39 -13.41
C ILE A 14 -5.84 -13.42 -14.54
N GLN A 15 -5.78 -12.99 -15.80
CA GLN A 15 -5.50 -13.89 -16.93
C GLN A 15 -4.07 -14.42 -16.91
N ALA A 16 -3.13 -13.71 -16.28
CA ALA A 16 -1.75 -14.15 -16.10
C ALA A 16 -1.61 -15.20 -14.97
N VAL A 17 -2.62 -15.37 -14.12
CA VAL A 17 -2.61 -16.39 -13.07
C VAL A 17 -2.83 -17.75 -13.73
N ARG A 18 -1.81 -18.59 -13.64
CA ARG A 18 -1.85 -19.97 -14.11
C ARG A 18 -2.38 -20.90 -13.01
N PRO A 19 -3.06 -22.01 -13.36
CA PRO A 19 -3.54 -22.97 -12.38
C PRO A 19 -2.46 -23.64 -11.55
N ASP A 20 -1.25 -23.77 -12.10
CA ASP A 20 -0.09 -24.40 -11.48
C ASP A 20 0.88 -23.40 -10.84
N ALA A 21 0.43 -22.18 -10.54
CA ALA A 21 1.25 -21.20 -9.84
C ALA A 21 1.52 -21.65 -8.39
N ASP A 22 2.79 -21.73 -7.99
CA ASP A 22 3.17 -22.06 -6.61
C ASP A 22 3.01 -20.86 -5.65
N LEU A 23 3.25 -19.65 -6.16
CA LEU A 23 3.29 -18.42 -5.38
C LEU A 23 2.68 -17.25 -6.16
N ILE A 24 1.84 -16.47 -5.47
CA ILE A 24 1.28 -15.22 -5.98
C ILE A 24 1.45 -14.14 -4.92
N THR A 25 2.22 -13.10 -5.23
CA THR A 25 2.37 -11.91 -4.38
C THR A 25 1.50 -10.77 -4.91
N ILE A 26 0.67 -10.17 -4.08
CA ILE A 26 -0.32 -9.16 -4.50
C ILE A 26 -0.16 -7.90 -3.66
N SER A 27 0.01 -6.75 -4.31
CA SER A 27 -0.15 -5.43 -3.70
C SER A 27 -1.17 -4.64 -4.53
N ILE A 28 -2.40 -4.55 -4.03
CA ILE A 28 -3.52 -3.86 -4.68
C ILE A 28 -4.37 -3.16 -3.63
N GLY A 29 -5.32 -2.34 -4.06
CA GLY A 29 -6.36 -1.75 -3.21
C GLY A 29 -6.21 -0.25 -2.97
N ALA A 30 -5.02 0.33 -3.10
CA ALA A 30 -4.80 1.75 -2.84
C ALA A 30 -5.58 2.63 -3.82
N ASN A 31 -5.69 2.19 -5.08
CA ASN A 31 -6.49 2.87 -6.09
C ASN A 31 -8.00 2.72 -5.81
N ASP A 32 -8.45 1.55 -5.38
CA ASP A 32 -9.83 1.28 -5.00
C ASP A 32 -10.25 2.13 -3.78
N ALA A 33 -9.32 2.37 -2.87
CA ALA A 33 -9.49 3.25 -1.72
C ALA A 33 -9.37 4.75 -2.05
N ASP A 34 -9.17 5.12 -3.32
CA ASP A 34 -8.94 6.50 -3.79
C ASP A 34 -7.74 7.20 -3.12
N TRP A 35 -6.73 6.42 -2.71
CA TRP A 35 -5.57 6.94 -1.97
C TRP A 35 -4.82 8.03 -2.74
N GLY A 36 -4.72 7.89 -4.06
CA GLY A 36 -4.05 8.87 -4.91
C GLY A 36 -4.63 10.28 -4.74
N ASN A 37 -5.95 10.41 -4.63
CA ASN A 37 -6.59 11.69 -4.39
C ASN A 37 -6.61 12.07 -2.90
N LEU A 38 -6.95 11.13 -2.02
CA LEU A 38 -7.05 11.37 -0.58
C LEU A 38 -5.71 11.78 0.05
N SER A 39 -4.58 11.24 -0.42
CA SER A 39 -3.25 11.56 0.12
C SER A 39 -2.90 13.05 0.05
N ARG A 40 -3.51 13.81 -0.87
CA ARG A 40 -3.22 15.24 -1.10
C ARG A 40 -3.91 16.18 -0.12
N TRP A 41 -4.99 15.75 0.52
CA TRP A 41 -5.83 16.63 1.36
C TRP A 41 -5.12 17.13 2.62
N CYS A 42 -4.16 16.36 3.11
CA CYS A 42 -3.40 16.67 4.31
C CYS A 42 -2.08 17.38 4.02
N ILE A 43 -1.77 17.60 2.75
CA ILE A 43 -0.56 18.31 2.33
C ILE A 43 -0.78 19.81 2.51
N ALA A 44 0.18 20.46 3.18
CA ALA A 44 0.22 21.87 3.47
C ALA A 44 1.29 22.54 2.57
N PRO A 45 0.92 23.48 1.69
CA PRO A 45 1.86 24.05 0.72
C PRO A 45 2.92 24.97 1.35
N ILE A 46 2.68 25.46 2.57
CA ILE A 46 3.55 26.38 3.29
C ILE A 46 4.08 25.68 4.55
N GLU A 47 5.38 25.81 4.80
CA GLU A 47 6.01 25.27 6.00
C GLU A 47 5.31 25.77 7.28
N GLY A 48 5.01 24.84 8.19
CA GLY A 48 4.33 25.14 9.45
C GLY A 48 2.80 25.28 9.38
N MET A 49 2.18 25.23 8.18
CA MET A 49 0.72 25.20 8.07
C MET A 49 0.15 23.81 8.44
N ASP A 50 -1.07 23.84 8.98
CA ASP A 50 -1.89 22.65 9.22
C ASP A 50 -3.09 22.68 8.26
N SER A 51 -3.17 21.70 7.34
CA SER A 51 -4.28 21.57 6.39
C SER A 51 -5.58 21.16 7.07
N ARG A 52 -5.50 20.64 8.31
CA ARG A 52 -6.64 20.22 9.13
C ARG A 52 -7.53 19.18 8.46
N CYS A 53 -6.95 18.37 7.56
CA CYS A 53 -7.70 17.36 6.81
C CYS A 53 -8.44 16.40 7.75
N ARG A 54 -7.84 16.08 8.91
CA ARG A 54 -8.39 15.19 9.93
C ARG A 54 -9.74 15.63 10.49
N THR A 55 -10.07 16.93 10.40
CA THR A 55 -11.34 17.50 10.85
C THR A 55 -12.31 17.80 9.71
N ASN A 56 -11.90 17.60 8.46
CA ASN A 56 -12.76 17.87 7.32
C ASN A 56 -13.74 16.69 7.11
N PRO A 57 -15.06 16.91 7.23
CA PRO A 57 -16.03 15.83 7.13
C PRO A 57 -16.09 15.17 5.75
N PHE A 58 -15.86 15.93 4.66
CA PHE A 58 -15.80 15.37 3.31
C PHE A 58 -14.63 14.41 3.17
N TYR A 59 -13.46 14.79 3.70
CA TYR A 59 -12.27 13.93 3.68
C TYR A 59 -12.46 12.65 4.49
N VAL A 60 -12.94 12.78 5.73
CA VAL A 60 -13.18 11.62 6.62
C VAL A 60 -14.21 10.66 6.01
N ASN A 61 -15.27 11.19 5.39
CA ASN A 61 -16.25 10.39 4.67
C ASN A 61 -15.65 9.70 3.44
N GLY A 62 -14.79 10.40 2.69
CA GLY A 62 -14.04 9.85 1.56
C GLY A 62 -13.16 8.67 1.99
N VAL A 63 -12.39 8.82 3.07
CA VAL A 63 -11.61 7.73 3.68
C VAL A 63 -12.49 6.52 4.00
N ASN A 64 -13.63 6.74 4.66
CA ASN A 64 -14.54 5.65 5.01
C ASN A 64 -15.16 4.96 3.78
N HIS A 65 -15.49 5.72 2.73
CA HIS A 65 -16.01 5.17 1.48
C HIS A 65 -14.94 4.35 0.76
N GLY A 66 -13.73 4.90 0.61
CA GLY A 66 -12.60 4.22 -0.02
C GLY A 66 -12.23 2.92 0.69
N LEU A 67 -12.19 2.91 2.03
CA LEU A 67 -11.90 1.68 2.78
C LEU A 67 -12.97 0.58 2.57
N ARG A 68 -14.26 0.93 2.40
CA ARG A 68 -15.30 -0.05 2.05
C ARG A 68 -15.13 -0.58 0.62
N ALA A 69 -14.79 0.30 -0.32
CA ALA A 69 -14.53 -0.10 -1.71
C ALA A 69 -13.32 -1.03 -1.81
N LEU A 70 -12.24 -0.70 -1.09
CA LEU A 70 -11.07 -1.56 -0.91
C LEU A 70 -11.46 -2.95 -0.43
N GLU A 71 -12.23 -3.05 0.67
CA GLU A 71 -12.60 -4.34 1.25
C GLU A 71 -13.33 -5.22 0.24
N ALA A 72 -14.29 -4.65 -0.50
CA ALA A 72 -14.99 -5.37 -1.55
C ALA A 72 -14.04 -5.82 -2.68
N ALA A 73 -13.15 -4.93 -3.12
CA ALA A 73 -12.22 -5.18 -4.21
C ALA A 73 -11.18 -6.26 -3.87
N ILE A 74 -10.57 -6.21 -2.69
CA ILE A 74 -9.61 -7.23 -2.26
C ILE A 74 -10.29 -8.58 -2.04
N ASN A 75 -11.50 -8.61 -1.48
CA ASN A 75 -12.24 -9.86 -1.32
C ASN A 75 -12.52 -10.54 -2.67
N SER A 76 -13.01 -9.78 -3.65
CA SER A 76 -13.25 -10.29 -5.00
C SER A 76 -11.96 -10.72 -5.70
N SER A 77 -10.87 -9.99 -5.49
CA SER A 77 -9.57 -10.31 -6.09
C SER A 77 -9.01 -11.63 -5.55
N LEU A 78 -9.03 -11.83 -4.22
CA LEU A 78 -8.54 -13.07 -3.61
C LEU A 78 -9.42 -14.27 -3.96
N GLU A 79 -10.74 -14.09 -4.04
CA GLU A 79 -11.67 -15.13 -4.51
C GLU A 79 -11.33 -15.57 -5.93
N ALA A 80 -11.13 -14.61 -6.85
CA ALA A 80 -10.78 -14.91 -8.24
C ALA A 80 -9.41 -15.59 -8.37
N VAL A 81 -8.41 -15.14 -7.60
CA VAL A 81 -7.07 -15.74 -7.61
C VAL A 81 -7.12 -17.16 -7.08
N ARG A 82 -7.78 -17.39 -5.94
CA ARG A 82 -7.93 -18.73 -5.34
C ARG A 82 -8.69 -19.68 -6.27
N GLY A 83 -9.76 -19.20 -6.92
CA GLY A 83 -10.51 -20.01 -7.88
C GLY A 83 -9.68 -20.42 -9.11
N ARG A 84 -8.63 -19.66 -9.45
CA ARG A 84 -7.79 -19.93 -10.62
C ARG A 84 -6.53 -20.70 -10.29
N ALA A 85 -5.93 -20.49 -9.13
CA ALA A 85 -4.75 -21.17 -8.63
C ALA A 85 -5.02 -21.68 -7.18
N PRO A 86 -5.77 -22.79 -7.04
CA PRO A 86 -6.25 -23.25 -5.74
C PRO A 86 -5.13 -23.57 -4.76
N ASP A 87 -4.02 -24.13 -5.28
CA ASP A 87 -2.89 -24.63 -4.48
C ASP A 87 -1.80 -23.56 -4.22
N ALA A 88 -1.92 -22.38 -4.83
CA ALA A 88 -0.92 -21.33 -4.69
C ALA A 88 -0.85 -20.80 -3.25
N ALA A 89 0.36 -20.56 -2.75
CA ALA A 89 0.53 -19.64 -1.63
C ALA A 89 0.26 -18.20 -2.12
N ILE A 90 -0.61 -17.49 -1.43
CA ILE A 90 -0.94 -16.10 -1.76
C ILE A 90 -0.38 -15.21 -0.65
N ALA A 91 0.45 -14.23 -1.01
CA ALA A 91 0.99 -13.23 -0.08
C ALA A 91 0.45 -11.84 -0.44
N VAL A 92 -0.38 -11.28 0.44
CA VAL A 92 -0.95 -9.94 0.31
C VAL A 92 -0.04 -8.94 1.01
N VAL A 93 0.54 -8.04 0.23
CA VAL A 93 1.52 -7.07 0.69
C VAL A 93 0.82 -5.82 1.21
N GLY A 94 0.98 -5.57 2.51
CA GLY A 94 0.46 -4.38 3.18
C GLY A 94 1.08 -3.07 2.66
N GLN A 95 0.51 -1.95 3.07
CA GLN A 95 0.95 -0.61 2.69
C GLN A 95 1.61 0.10 3.88
N GLY A 96 2.56 1.01 3.65
CA GLY A 96 3.21 1.71 4.74
C GLY A 96 4.42 2.52 4.30
N GLY A 97 5.10 3.13 5.25
CA GLY A 97 6.39 3.81 5.03
C GLY A 97 6.32 5.17 4.33
N TYR A 98 5.17 5.62 3.83
CA TYR A 98 5.04 6.96 3.26
C TYR A 98 5.28 8.06 4.28
N PHE A 99 4.77 7.85 5.50
CA PHE A 99 4.79 8.84 6.58
C PHE A 99 5.40 8.23 7.83
N GLY A 100 6.28 8.99 8.49
CA GLY A 100 6.79 8.75 9.84
C GLY A 100 5.82 9.28 10.91
N ASP A 101 6.32 9.53 12.12
CA ASP A 101 5.49 10.09 13.20
C ASP A 101 5.29 11.62 13.07
N ARG A 102 5.99 12.24 12.11
CA ARG A 102 6.05 13.69 11.90
C ARG A 102 6.05 14.05 10.42
N GLY A 103 5.66 15.28 10.12
CA GLY A 103 5.91 15.90 8.83
C GLY A 103 7.36 16.37 8.65
N CYS A 104 7.75 16.63 7.40
CA CYS A 104 9.02 17.24 7.05
C CYS A 104 8.90 18.07 5.77
N TYR A 105 9.23 19.36 5.85
CA TYR A 105 9.21 20.22 4.68
C TYR A 105 10.54 20.09 3.90
N PRO A 106 10.53 20.01 2.55
CA PRO A 106 9.37 19.93 1.67
C PRO A 106 8.89 18.49 1.37
N ALA A 107 9.60 17.45 1.80
CA ALA A 107 9.36 16.06 1.34
C ALA A 107 7.95 15.55 1.65
N ASN A 108 7.48 15.71 2.89
CA ASN A 108 6.11 15.45 3.33
C ASN A 108 5.60 16.67 4.10
N PRO A 109 5.14 17.70 3.39
CA PRO A 109 4.76 18.95 4.02
C PRO A 109 3.33 18.80 4.54
N ALA A 110 3.19 18.38 5.80
CA ALA A 110 1.94 18.16 6.51
C ALA A 110 2.19 18.34 8.01
N SER A 111 1.14 18.65 8.79
CA SER A 111 1.27 18.72 10.24
C SER A 111 1.39 17.33 10.86
N ASP A 112 2.07 17.21 11.99
CA ASP A 112 2.19 15.93 12.73
C ASP A 112 0.81 15.36 13.10
N ALA A 113 -0.17 16.24 13.37
CA ALA A 113 -1.53 15.86 13.66
C ALA A 113 -2.26 15.24 12.46
N ASP A 114 -2.10 15.81 11.26
CA ASP A 114 -2.67 15.25 10.03
C ASP A 114 -1.94 13.97 9.60
N ILE A 115 -0.61 13.89 9.79
CA ILE A 115 0.18 12.66 9.57
C ILE A 115 -0.29 11.53 10.49
N SER A 116 -0.45 11.80 11.78
CA SER A 116 -0.98 10.83 12.75
C SER A 116 -2.37 10.36 12.36
N PHE A 117 -3.25 11.28 11.92
CA PHE A 117 -4.56 10.91 11.43
C PHE A 117 -4.49 9.97 10.22
N ILE A 118 -3.71 10.31 9.18
CA ILE A 118 -3.58 9.45 7.99
C ILE A 118 -3.05 8.06 8.36
N ARG A 119 -1.98 8.01 9.16
CA ARG A 119 -1.33 6.74 9.54
C ARG A 119 -2.28 5.79 10.25
N ASN A 120 -3.13 6.33 11.12
CA ASN A 120 -4.03 5.51 11.94
C ASN A 120 -5.39 5.30 11.27
N SER A 121 -6.02 6.37 10.81
CA SER A 121 -7.41 6.37 10.31
C SER A 121 -7.55 5.94 8.85
N PHE A 122 -6.46 5.98 8.07
CA PHE A 122 -6.43 5.43 6.71
C PHE A 122 -5.51 4.22 6.62
N ILE A 123 -4.19 4.38 6.76
CA ILE A 123 -3.21 3.31 6.48
C ILE A 123 -3.37 2.12 7.45
N GLY A 124 -3.54 2.39 8.74
CA GLY A 124 -3.77 1.35 9.74
C GLY A 124 -5.04 0.54 9.43
N ARG A 125 -6.16 1.23 9.18
CA ARG A 125 -7.43 0.57 8.82
C ARG A 125 -7.37 -0.16 7.49
N TYR A 126 -6.65 0.39 6.51
CA TYR A 126 -6.38 -0.26 5.22
C TYR A 126 -5.68 -1.61 5.43
N ASN A 127 -4.61 -1.63 6.23
CA ASN A 127 -3.87 -2.85 6.52
C ASN A 127 -4.68 -3.84 7.35
N THR A 128 -5.47 -3.38 8.33
CA THR A 128 -6.39 -4.26 9.07
C THR A 128 -7.41 -4.93 8.13
N ILE A 129 -7.90 -4.22 7.12
CA ILE A 129 -8.79 -4.82 6.10
C ILE A 129 -8.04 -5.88 5.30
N LEU A 130 -6.84 -5.55 4.80
CA LEU A 130 -6.02 -6.52 4.05
C LEU A 130 -5.71 -7.76 4.87
N GLU A 131 -5.29 -7.61 6.13
CA GLU A 131 -5.02 -8.70 7.06
C GLU A 131 -6.24 -9.61 7.23
N LYS A 132 -7.38 -9.03 7.63
CA LYS A 132 -8.63 -9.79 7.83
C LYS A 132 -9.13 -10.49 6.57
N VAL A 133 -9.03 -9.85 5.40
CA VAL A 133 -9.46 -10.48 4.15
C VAL A 133 -8.48 -11.58 3.76
N SER A 134 -7.18 -11.38 3.97
CA SER A 134 -6.16 -12.40 3.71
C SER A 134 -6.42 -13.65 4.55
N GLU A 135 -6.69 -13.50 5.85
CA GLU A 135 -7.04 -14.60 6.74
C GLU A 135 -8.26 -15.39 6.24
N ARG A 136 -9.33 -14.70 5.82
CA ARG A 136 -10.56 -15.34 5.29
C ARG A 136 -10.31 -16.18 4.03
N HIS A 137 -9.29 -15.84 3.23
CA HIS A 137 -8.95 -16.51 1.98
C HIS A 137 -7.72 -17.43 2.10
N GLY A 138 -7.23 -17.67 3.33
CA GLY A 138 -6.04 -18.48 3.59
C GLY A 138 -4.78 -17.90 2.93
N ALA A 139 -4.70 -16.57 2.81
CA ALA A 139 -3.54 -15.86 2.30
C ALA A 139 -2.69 -15.31 3.46
N ILE A 140 -1.39 -15.16 3.20
CA ILE A 140 -0.42 -14.58 4.13
C ILE A 140 -0.47 -13.06 4.00
N PHE A 141 -0.66 -12.36 5.11
CA PHE A 141 -0.49 -10.90 5.14
C PHE A 141 0.97 -10.53 5.41
N VAL A 142 1.55 -9.68 4.57
CA VAL A 142 2.89 -9.12 4.76
C VAL A 142 2.76 -7.73 5.38
N ASP A 143 3.01 -7.63 6.68
CA ASP A 143 2.91 -6.37 7.43
C ASP A 143 4.05 -5.42 7.09
N ILE A 144 3.85 -4.57 6.08
CA ILE A 144 4.83 -3.56 5.69
C ILE A 144 4.88 -2.40 6.67
N GLN A 145 3.74 -1.94 7.18
CA GLN A 145 3.65 -0.71 7.99
C GLN A 145 4.55 -0.75 9.22
N ASN A 146 4.54 -1.86 9.95
CA ASN A 146 5.35 -1.97 11.17
C ASN A 146 6.82 -2.29 10.88
N GLN A 147 7.12 -2.87 9.72
CA GLN A 147 8.47 -3.31 9.35
C GLN A 147 9.35 -2.21 8.76
N VAL A 148 8.76 -1.08 8.37
CA VAL A 148 9.46 0.04 7.72
C VAL A 148 9.56 1.30 8.60
N VAL A 149 9.22 1.18 9.88
CA VAL A 149 9.34 2.28 10.85
C VAL A 149 10.77 2.82 10.86
N GLY A 150 10.91 4.14 10.77
CA GLY A 150 12.21 4.82 10.70
C GLY A 150 12.81 4.93 9.29
N HIS A 151 12.16 4.35 8.27
CA HIS A 151 12.57 4.44 6.87
C HIS A 151 11.57 5.22 6.00
N ASP A 152 10.74 6.05 6.62
CA ASP A 152 9.80 6.90 5.89
C ASP A 152 10.50 8.04 5.15
N ALA A 153 9.73 8.81 4.38
CA ALA A 153 10.27 9.87 3.53
C ALA A 153 11.00 11.00 4.30
N CYS A 154 10.74 11.17 5.60
CA CYS A 154 11.43 12.13 6.46
C CYS A 154 12.74 11.59 7.05
N SER A 155 13.03 10.30 6.86
CA SER A 155 14.25 9.67 7.33
C SER A 155 15.46 10.02 6.46
N ARG A 156 16.64 10.09 7.09
CA ARG A 156 17.92 10.16 6.37
C ARG A 156 18.23 8.87 5.60
N ASP A 157 17.72 7.73 6.08
CA ASP A 157 17.77 6.44 5.37
C ASP A 157 16.39 6.05 4.83
N LYS A 158 15.77 6.96 4.09
CA LYS A 158 14.43 6.73 3.54
C LYS A 158 14.42 5.57 2.55
N TRP A 159 13.36 4.77 2.64
CA TRP A 159 13.00 3.72 1.68
C TRP A 159 11.86 4.16 0.76
N PHE A 160 11.15 5.22 1.14
CA PHE A 160 10.01 5.76 0.42
C PHE A 160 10.27 7.22 0.07
N GLU A 161 9.86 7.63 -1.13
CA GLU A 161 9.79 9.04 -1.50
C GLU A 161 8.58 9.69 -0.85
N GLY A 162 8.73 10.96 -0.48
CA GLY A 162 7.64 11.78 0.06
C GLY A 162 6.70 12.26 -1.03
N PHE A 163 5.73 13.09 -0.66
CA PHE A 163 4.89 13.81 -1.61
C PHE A 163 5.75 14.61 -2.61
N VAL A 164 6.79 15.29 -2.13
CA VAL A 164 7.82 15.89 -2.96
C VAL A 164 9.00 14.90 -3.03
N PRO A 165 9.14 14.12 -4.12
CA PRO A 165 10.25 13.19 -4.25
C PRO A 165 11.56 13.95 -4.43
N THR A 166 12.67 13.37 -3.94
CA THR A 166 14.02 13.92 -4.13
C THR A 166 14.90 13.00 -4.99
N SER A 167 14.29 12.07 -5.71
CA SER A 167 14.95 11.14 -6.61
C SER A 167 14.09 10.91 -7.85
N VAL A 168 14.53 10.01 -8.74
CA VAL A 168 13.79 9.65 -9.96
C VAL A 168 12.51 8.85 -9.70
N TYR A 169 12.32 8.38 -8.47
CA TYR A 169 11.14 7.61 -8.10
C TYR A 169 9.95 8.53 -7.83
N LEU A 170 8.75 8.04 -8.14
CA LEU A 170 7.51 8.79 -7.97
C LEU A 170 7.25 9.07 -6.48
N GLY A 171 6.67 10.23 -6.17
CA GLY A 171 6.27 10.56 -4.81
C GLY A 171 5.31 9.53 -4.22
N PHE A 172 5.42 9.28 -2.92
CA PHE A 172 4.71 8.19 -2.22
C PHE A 172 4.96 6.79 -2.81
N HIS A 173 6.13 6.53 -3.37
CA HIS A 173 6.53 5.18 -3.79
C HIS A 173 7.86 4.79 -3.16
N GLN A 174 8.17 3.49 -3.17
CA GLN A 174 9.47 2.98 -2.75
C GLN A 174 10.56 3.49 -3.70
N ASN A 175 11.70 3.88 -3.14
CA ASN A 175 12.93 4.04 -3.90
C ASN A 175 13.65 2.68 -4.05
N LEU A 176 14.88 2.67 -4.58
CA LEU A 176 15.65 1.42 -4.75
C LEU A 176 15.80 0.63 -3.45
N LYS A 177 16.18 1.29 -2.34
CA LYS A 177 16.35 0.64 -1.04
C LYS A 177 15.04 0.05 -0.55
N GLY A 178 13.94 0.80 -0.70
CA GLY A 178 12.60 0.33 -0.34
C GLY A 178 12.18 -0.89 -1.15
N ASN A 179 12.37 -0.90 -2.46
CA ASN A 179 12.03 -2.06 -3.30
C ASN A 179 12.83 -3.31 -2.88
N GLN A 180 14.14 -3.16 -2.62
CA GLN A 180 14.96 -4.27 -2.11
C GLN A 180 14.51 -4.75 -0.73
N ALA A 181 14.11 -3.83 0.15
CA ALA A 181 13.56 -4.18 1.45
C ALA A 181 12.23 -4.90 1.34
N MET A 182 11.32 -4.47 0.44
CA MET A 182 10.03 -5.14 0.21
C MET A 182 10.25 -6.58 -0.25
N ALA A 183 11.15 -6.81 -1.21
CA ALA A 183 11.49 -8.15 -1.65
C ALA A 183 11.96 -9.05 -0.49
N ARG A 184 12.85 -8.54 0.37
CA ARG A 184 13.31 -9.27 1.57
C ARG A 184 12.19 -9.54 2.57
N LEU A 185 11.32 -8.55 2.81
CA LEU A 185 10.20 -8.64 3.73
C LEU A 185 9.19 -9.70 3.29
N ILE A 186 8.84 -9.70 2.00
CA ILE A 186 7.96 -10.70 1.40
C ILE A 186 8.60 -12.08 1.52
N ALA A 187 9.85 -12.25 1.08
CA ALA A 187 10.53 -13.54 1.13
C ALA A 187 10.60 -14.15 2.55
N ARG A 188 10.75 -13.30 3.58
CA ARG A 188 10.82 -13.72 4.99
C ARG A 188 9.52 -14.32 5.56
N VAL A 189 8.38 -14.11 4.92
CA VAL A 189 7.09 -14.64 5.41
C VAL A 189 6.56 -15.80 4.56
N LEU A 190 7.19 -16.10 3.42
CA LEU A 190 6.78 -17.22 2.57
C LEU A 190 7.09 -18.58 3.23
N PRO A 191 6.33 -19.65 2.94
CA PRO A 191 6.66 -21.02 3.35
C PRO A 191 8.08 -21.44 2.93
N GLU A 192 8.77 -22.26 3.74
CA GLU A 192 10.16 -22.67 3.50
C GLU A 192 10.36 -23.40 2.15
N ASN A 193 9.40 -24.22 1.75
CA ASN A 193 9.41 -24.93 0.47
C ASN A 193 9.39 -23.98 -0.73
N LEU A 194 8.87 -22.76 -0.57
CA LEU A 194 8.85 -21.72 -1.60
C LEU A 194 10.04 -20.77 -1.54
N ARG A 195 10.83 -20.78 -0.46
CA ARG A 195 12.08 -20.00 -0.36
C ARG A 195 13.26 -20.67 -1.06
N THR A 196 13.14 -21.96 -1.34
CA THR A 196 14.24 -22.83 -1.77
C THR A 196 14.03 -23.45 -3.15
N SER A 197 12.86 -23.25 -3.76
CA SER A 197 12.62 -23.63 -5.15
C SER A 197 13.54 -22.82 -6.07
N ARG A 198 14.39 -23.54 -6.80
CA ARG A 198 15.32 -23.01 -7.81
C ARG A 198 14.66 -22.98 -9.17
#